data_AF-A0A2K9PPX7-F1
#
_entry.id   AF-A0A2K9PPX7-F1
#
_cell.length_a   1.000
_cell.length_b   1.000
_cell.length_c   1.000
_cell.angle_alpha   90.00
_cell.angle_beta   90.00
_cell.angle_gamma   90.00
#
_symmetry.space_group_name_H-M   'P 1'
#
loop_
_entity.id
_entity.type
_entity.pdbx_description
1 polymer ?
#
loop_
_entity_poly.entity_id
_entity_poly.type
_entity_poly.pdbx_seq_one_letter_code
_entity_poly.pdbx_strand_id
1 'polypeptide(L)'
;MNYKETTMIPNSLFVLIPNLKSSCIIVLLIIIRQTLGWYDSKTKKRKVRDWISYKQFNKKTGLSIKTISESIKILVELDIIKATDFYGNELRTTDSRKGKMRIYYQCLLVDSQKNTEPYVKKYSDLRKKLPTTKLTPTKLTQQKKVYKRLTDTERLAEILKLKKYP
;
A
#
# COMPACT_ATOMS: atom_id res chain seq x y z
N MET A 1 -20.78 14.02 14.18
CA MET A 1 -20.56 12.62 14.58
C MET A 1 -19.13 12.48 15.09
N ASN A 2 -18.90 12.01 16.33
CA ASN A 2 -17.55 11.84 16.89
C ASN A 2 -17.27 10.33 17.06
N TYR A 3 -16.58 9.75 16.07
CA TYR A 3 -16.27 8.32 16.09
C TYR A 3 -15.17 8.02 17.11
N LYS A 4 -15.49 7.19 18.12
CA LYS A 4 -14.53 6.71 19.11
C LYS A 4 -13.57 5.69 18.47
N GLU A 5 -12.32 5.68 18.91
CA GLU A 5 -11.29 4.69 18.51
C GLU A 5 -10.96 4.63 17.01
N THR A 6 -11.28 5.67 16.25
CA THR A 6 -10.98 5.75 14.82
C THR A 6 -9.95 6.83 14.51
N THR A 7 -9.19 6.62 13.45
CA THR A 7 -8.33 7.65 12.86
C THR A 7 -8.91 8.03 11.51
N MET A 8 -9.19 9.32 11.30
CA MET A 8 -9.62 9.79 9.99
C MET A 8 -8.40 9.87 9.08
N ILE A 9 -8.38 8.98 8.09
CA ILE A 9 -7.31 8.88 7.10
C ILE A 9 -7.79 9.60 5.84
N PRO A 10 -7.03 10.57 5.30
CA PRO A 10 -7.37 11.23 4.04
C PRO A 10 -7.41 10.22 2.88
N ASN A 11 -8.45 10.30 2.03
CA ASN A 11 -8.59 9.40 0.88
C ASN A 11 -7.42 9.53 -0.12
N SER A 12 -6.79 10.71 -0.17
CA SER A 12 -5.58 10.96 -0.95
C SER A 12 -4.43 10.01 -0.59
N LEU A 13 -4.37 9.48 0.63
CA LEU A 13 -3.40 8.45 1.00
C LEU A 13 -3.53 7.22 0.09
N PHE A 14 -4.75 6.74 -0.15
CA PHE A 14 -4.98 5.52 -0.93
C PHE A 14 -4.60 5.66 -2.39
N VAL A 15 -4.62 6.89 -2.92
CA VAL A 15 -4.14 7.20 -4.28
C VAL A 15 -2.62 7.12 -4.35
N LEU A 16 -1.90 7.42 -3.26
CA LEU A 16 -0.44 7.42 -3.20
C LEU A 16 0.17 6.04 -2.93
N ILE A 17 -0.59 5.10 -2.35
CA ILE A 17 -0.10 3.75 -1.99
C ILE A 17 0.66 3.04 -3.13
N PRO A 18 0.19 3.02 -4.39
CA PRO A 18 0.88 2.30 -5.46
C PRO A 18 2.28 2.85 -5.79
N ASN A 19 2.53 4.13 -5.48
CA ASN A 19 3.74 4.86 -5.87
C ASN A 19 4.72 5.05 -4.71
N LEU A 20 4.31 4.76 -3.48
CA LEU A 20 5.13 4.93 -2.27
C LEU A 20 5.74 3.60 -1.82
N LYS A 21 6.97 3.66 -1.29
CA LYS A 21 7.57 2.51 -0.59
C LYS A 21 6.72 2.15 0.64
N SER A 22 6.63 0.86 0.96
CA SER A 22 5.89 0.37 2.13
C SER A 22 6.32 1.04 3.44
N SER A 23 7.63 1.31 3.61
CA SER A 23 8.15 2.00 4.80
C SER A 23 7.63 3.43 4.92
N CYS A 24 7.49 4.14 3.80
CA CYS A 24 6.94 5.50 3.76
C CYS A 24 5.47 5.51 4.16
N ILE A 25 4.69 4.54 3.66
CA ILE A 25 3.27 4.40 4.02
C ILE A 25 3.13 4.15 5.52
N ILE A 26 3.91 3.23 6.09
CA ILE A 26 3.86 2.92 7.53
C ILE A 26 4.22 4.15 8.37
N VAL A 27 5.28 4.88 8.02
CA VAL A 27 5.68 6.12 8.73
C VAL A 27 4.58 7.18 8.63
N LEU A 28 4.01 7.37 7.44
CA LEU A 28 2.93 8.32 7.20
C LEU A 28 1.67 7.99 8.02
N LEU A 29 1.30 6.71 8.10
CA LEU A 29 0.17 6.24 8.92
C LEU A 29 0.38 6.54 10.41
N ILE A 30 1.60 6.38 10.92
CA ILE A 30 1.91 6.75 12.31
C ILE A 30 1.77 8.26 12.53
N ILE A 31 2.22 9.08 11.58
CA ILE A 31 2.06 10.54 11.66
C ILE A 31 0.58 10.91 11.66
N ILE A 32 -0.22 10.35 10.75
CA ILE A 32 -1.68 10.57 10.67
C ILE A 32 -2.37 10.13 11.98
N ARG A 33 -2.01 8.95 12.51
CA ARG A 33 -2.53 8.42 13.77
C ARG A 33 -2.21 9.31 14.96
N GLN A 34 -1.05 9.96 14.96
CA GLN A 34 -0.58 10.80 16.05
C GLN A 34 -1.11 12.25 15.96
N THR A 35 -1.41 12.71 14.74
CA THR A 35 -1.97 14.03 14.47
C THR A 35 -3.49 13.96 14.42
N LEU A 36 -4.05 13.60 13.26
CA LEU A 36 -5.49 13.54 13.01
C LEU A 36 -6.19 12.54 13.92
N GLY A 37 -5.52 11.47 14.35
CA GLY A 37 -6.10 10.47 15.24
C GLY A 37 -6.35 10.93 16.68
N TRP A 38 -5.88 12.12 17.09
CA TRP A 38 -6.06 12.64 18.44
C TRP A 38 -6.74 14.01 18.44
N TYR A 39 -7.65 14.20 19.41
CA TYR A 39 -8.21 15.50 19.74
C TYR A 39 -7.33 16.21 20.76
N ASP A 40 -7.10 17.50 20.53
CA ASP A 40 -6.53 18.39 21.51
C ASP A 40 -7.64 18.92 22.42
N SER A 41 -7.50 18.67 23.73
CA SER A 41 -8.49 19.03 24.73
C SER A 41 -8.66 20.55 24.87
N LYS A 42 -7.62 21.32 24.54
CA LYS A 42 -7.65 22.79 24.64
C LYS A 42 -8.42 23.42 23.49
N THR A 43 -8.13 22.99 22.27
CA THR A 43 -8.73 23.57 21.05
C THR A 43 -10.03 22.89 20.64
N LYS A 44 -10.39 21.76 21.25
CA LYS A 44 -11.52 20.88 20.87
C LYS A 44 -11.48 20.47 19.39
N LYS A 45 -10.30 20.53 18.77
CA LYS A 45 -10.03 20.17 17.38
C LYS A 45 -9.01 19.03 17.33
N ARG A 46 -8.93 18.35 16.18
CA ARG A 46 -7.87 17.35 15.95
C ARG A 46 -6.51 18.03 15.92
N LYS A 47 -5.47 17.33 16.36
CA LYS A 47 -4.10 17.87 16.35
C LYS A 47 -3.64 18.04 14.91
N VAL A 48 -3.21 19.26 14.58
CA VAL A 48 -2.65 19.59 13.26
C VAL A 48 -1.23 19.02 13.13
N ARG A 49 -0.43 19.15 14.19
CA ARG A 49 0.94 18.64 14.26
C ARG A 49 1.21 17.98 15.60
N ASP A 50 2.18 17.07 15.65
CA ASP A 50 2.62 16.48 16.90
C ASP A 50 4.12 16.18 16.94
N TRP A 51 4.69 16.23 18.13
CA TRP A 51 6.07 15.81 18.36
C TRP A 51 6.16 14.29 18.33
N ILE A 52 7.09 13.78 17.50
CA ILE A 52 7.35 12.35 17.41
C ILE A 52 8.87 12.13 17.40
N SER A 53 9.39 11.38 18.37
CA SER A 53 10.80 11.02 18.38
C SER A 53 11.10 9.80 17.50
N TYR A 54 12.35 9.65 17.06
CA TYR A 54 12.79 8.45 16.34
C TYR A 54 12.54 7.16 17.14
N LYS A 55 12.69 7.20 18.47
CA LYS A 55 12.39 6.07 19.36
C LYS A 55 10.90 5.72 19.33
N GLN A 56 10.01 6.71 19.29
CA GLN A 56 8.57 6.48 19.14
C GLN A 56 8.23 5.90 17.77
N PHE A 57 8.85 6.38 16.70
CA PHE A 57 8.68 5.79 15.38
C PHE A 57 9.13 4.33 15.38
N ASN A 58 10.36 4.06 15.79
CA ASN A 58 10.91 2.70 15.84
C ASN A 58 10.03 1.74 16.65
N LYS A 59 9.56 2.15 17.84
CA LYS A 59 8.65 1.34 18.66
C LYS A 59 7.30 1.07 17.99
N LYS A 60 6.75 2.04 17.25
CA LYS A 60 5.42 1.93 16.63
C LYS A 60 5.44 1.26 15.26
N THR A 61 6.51 1.42 14.50
CA THR A 61 6.63 0.90 13.13
C THR A 61 7.41 -0.41 13.05
N GLY A 62 8.26 -0.70 14.05
CA GLY A 62 9.22 -1.82 13.99
C GLY A 62 10.35 -1.62 12.97
N LEU A 63 10.43 -0.47 12.32
CA LEU A 63 11.43 -0.19 11.28
C LEU A 63 12.75 0.30 11.90
N SER A 64 13.86 0.03 11.22
CA SER A 64 15.16 0.58 11.62
C SER A 64 15.17 2.12 11.58
N ILE A 65 15.97 2.74 12.43
CA ILE A 65 16.11 4.20 12.48
C ILE A 65 16.56 4.77 11.12
N LYS A 66 17.43 4.05 10.42
CA LYS A 66 17.90 4.42 9.07
C LYS A 66 16.73 4.47 8.08
N THR A 67 15.90 3.43 8.05
CA THR A 67 14.72 3.34 7.19
C THR A 67 13.69 4.42 7.52
N ILE A 68 13.50 4.73 8.80
CA ILE A 68 12.61 5.81 9.25
C ILE A 68 13.13 7.16 8.74
N SER A 69 14.42 7.44 8.92
CA SER A 69 15.05 8.70 8.46
C SER A 69 14.90 8.87 6.94
N GLU A 70 15.19 7.82 6.17
CA GLU A 70 15.03 7.84 4.71
C GLU A 70 13.57 8.05 4.30
N SER A 71 12.62 7.38 4.98
CA SER A 71 11.19 7.53 4.70
C SER A 71 10.68 8.94 5.02
N ILE A 72 11.11 9.52 6.13
CA ILE A 72 10.78 10.91 6.50
C ILE A 72 11.36 11.88 5.47
N LYS A 73 12.59 11.66 4.99
CA LYS A 73 13.20 12.46 3.93
C LYS A 73 12.33 12.45 2.67
N ILE A 74 11.99 11.26 2.16
CA ILE A 74 11.15 11.10 0.95
C ILE A 74 9.79 11.79 1.13
N LEU A 75 9.13 11.60 2.27
CA LEU A 75 7.82 12.17 2.53
C LEU A 75 7.83 13.71 2.62
N VAL A 76 8.92 14.30 3.11
CA VAL A 76 9.12 15.76 3.13
C VAL A 76 9.46 16.29 1.75
N GLU A 77 10.27 15.57 0.96
CA GLU A 77 10.61 15.96 -0.42
C GLU A 77 9.38 15.94 -1.34
N LEU A 78 8.45 15.01 -1.11
CA LEU A 78 7.18 14.93 -1.85
C LEU A 78 6.10 15.90 -1.33
N ASP A 79 6.42 16.76 -0.35
CA ASP A 79 5.49 17.68 0.31
C ASP A 79 4.19 17.01 0.82
N ILE A 80 4.26 15.71 1.16
CA ILE A 80 3.15 14.96 1.78
C ILE A 80 3.06 15.30 3.27
N ILE A 81 4.21 15.60 3.85
CA ILE A 81 4.43 15.73 5.28
C ILE A 81 5.30 16.96 5.52
N LYS A 82 5.00 17.70 6.60
CA LYS A 82 5.77 18.87 7.03
C LYS A 82 6.46 18.57 8.35
N ALA A 83 7.77 18.80 8.42
CA ALA A 83 8.54 18.74 9.65
C ALA A 83 8.88 20.15 10.11
N THR A 84 8.61 20.46 11.39
CA THR A 84 8.90 21.78 11.96
C THR A 84 9.57 21.68 13.33
N ASP A 85 10.21 22.77 13.73
CA ASP A 85 10.65 22.97 15.11
C ASP A 85 9.46 23.36 16.03
N PHE A 86 9.74 23.59 17.31
CA PHE A 86 8.77 24.07 18.29
C PHE A 86 8.06 25.35 17.83
N TYR A 87 8.82 26.33 17.32
CA TYR A 87 8.34 27.62 16.83
C TYR A 87 7.60 27.56 15.48
N GLY A 88 7.56 26.39 14.83
CA GLY A 88 6.90 26.22 13.52
C GLY A 88 7.79 26.47 12.31
N ASN A 89 9.07 26.80 12.52
CA ASN A 89 10.06 26.90 11.45
C ASN A 89 10.24 25.55 10.74
N GLU A 90 10.24 25.57 9.41
CA GLU A 90 10.32 24.37 8.58
C GLU A 90 11.71 23.74 8.63
N LEU A 91 11.73 22.42 8.74
CA LEU A 91 12.95 21.60 8.78
C LEU A 91 12.96 20.66 7.57
N ARG A 92 13.15 21.23 6.37
CA ARG A 92 13.05 20.51 5.10
C ARG A 92 14.22 19.53 4.91
N THR A 93 15.43 19.99 5.15
CA THR A 93 16.67 19.22 4.92
C THR A 93 17.00 18.34 6.13
N THR A 94 17.65 17.20 5.89
CA THR A 94 18.13 16.31 6.97
C THR A 94 19.06 17.02 7.95
N ASP A 95 19.93 17.91 7.48
CA ASP A 95 20.85 18.66 8.34
C ASP A 95 20.11 19.62 9.28
N SER A 96 19.05 20.28 8.78
CA SER A 96 18.22 21.17 9.60
C SER A 96 17.49 20.43 10.74
N ARG A 97 17.22 19.13 10.55
CA ARG A 97 16.60 18.26 11.55
C ARG A 97 17.59 17.72 12.57
N LYS A 98 18.88 17.65 12.20
CA LYS A 98 19.92 17.08 13.07
C LYS A 98 20.14 17.99 14.28
N GLY A 99 20.27 17.38 15.46
CA GLY A 99 20.50 18.10 16.72
C GLY A 99 19.27 18.81 17.31
N LYS A 100 18.11 18.82 16.61
CA LYS A 100 16.87 19.37 17.16
C LYS A 100 16.30 18.45 18.23
N MET A 101 16.05 19.00 19.42
CA MET A 101 15.52 18.22 20.55
C MET A 101 14.10 17.69 20.29
N ARG A 102 13.26 18.46 19.62
CA ARG A 102 11.87 18.10 19.31
C ARG A 102 11.53 18.46 17.87
N ILE A 103 11.12 17.46 17.10
CA ILE A 103 10.63 17.64 15.74
C ILE A 103 9.14 17.34 15.72
N TYR A 104 8.36 18.29 15.23
CA TYR A 104 6.93 18.19 15.07
C TYR A 104 6.60 17.81 13.62
N TYR A 105 5.69 16.86 13.44
CA TYR A 105 5.25 16.39 12.13
C TYR A 105 3.79 16.74 11.91
N GLN A 106 3.47 17.18 10.70
CA GLN A 106 2.13 17.49 10.21
C GLN A 106 1.88 16.76 8.89
N CYS A 107 0.65 16.29 8.69
CA CYS A 107 0.21 15.73 7.42
C CYS A 107 -0.43 16.82 6.55
N LEU A 108 0.03 17.00 5.32
CA LEU A 108 -0.46 18.03 4.38
C LEU A 108 -1.59 17.53 3.47
N LEU A 109 -1.91 16.23 3.53
CA LEU A 109 -2.96 15.60 2.73
C LEU A 109 -4.38 16.05 3.06
N VAL A 110 -4.58 16.69 4.22
CA VAL A 110 -5.89 17.22 4.65
C VAL A 110 -6.19 18.56 4.00
N ASP A 111 -5.18 19.41 3.88
CA ASP A 111 -5.33 20.78 3.37
C ASP A 111 -5.65 20.79 1.86
N SER A 112 -5.19 19.77 1.14
CA SER A 112 -5.38 19.59 -0.30
C SER A 112 -6.79 19.14 -0.70
N GLN A 113 -7.62 18.65 0.24
CA GLN A 113 -8.96 18.12 -0.08
C GLN A 113 -10.04 19.18 -0.30
N LYS A 114 -9.73 20.47 -0.13
CA LYS A 114 -10.75 21.54 -0.25
C LYS A 114 -11.32 21.72 -1.67
N ASN A 115 -10.68 21.16 -2.72
CA ASN A 115 -10.99 21.50 -4.11
C ASN A 115 -11.31 20.32 -5.05
N THR A 116 -11.56 19.11 -4.55
CA THR A 116 -11.84 17.96 -5.44
C THR A 116 -13.12 17.25 -5.03
N GLU A 117 -14.08 17.25 -5.96
CA GLU A 117 -15.26 16.39 -5.94
C GLU A 117 -14.85 14.92 -5.67
N PRO A 118 -15.70 14.12 -5.01
CA PRO A 118 -15.39 12.73 -4.70
C PRO A 118 -15.21 11.91 -5.99
N TYR A 119 -13.97 11.74 -6.40
CA TYR A 119 -13.62 10.98 -7.59
C TYR A 119 -13.70 9.47 -7.33
N VAL A 120 -14.79 8.85 -7.77
CA VAL A 120 -14.95 7.39 -7.77
C VAL A 120 -14.38 6.85 -9.09
N LYS A 121 -13.13 6.37 -9.08
CA LYS A 121 -12.65 5.51 -10.18
C LYS A 121 -13.44 4.21 -10.14
N LYS A 122 -14.26 3.94 -11.15
CA LYS A 122 -14.84 2.61 -11.36
C LYS A 122 -13.68 1.64 -11.60
N TYR A 123 -13.45 0.69 -10.69
CA TYR A 123 -12.41 -0.34 -10.79
C TYR A 123 -12.60 -1.32 -11.97
N SER A 124 -13.67 -1.16 -12.75
CA SER A 124 -14.02 -2.01 -13.90
C SER A 124 -12.95 -2.03 -14.99
N ASP A 125 -12.15 -0.97 -15.11
CA ASP A 125 -11.29 -0.77 -16.29
C ASP A 125 -9.89 -1.38 -16.13
N LEU A 126 -9.54 -1.87 -14.93
CA LEU A 126 -8.23 -2.47 -14.63
C LEU A 126 -8.15 -3.99 -14.91
N ARG A 127 -9.21 -4.63 -15.40
CA ARG A 127 -9.20 -6.07 -15.75
C ARG A 127 -9.34 -6.33 -17.24
N LYS A 128 -8.27 -6.12 -18.03
CA LYS A 128 -7.99 -6.91 -19.26
C LYS A 128 -6.49 -6.98 -19.57
N LYS A 129 -5.71 -7.65 -18.73
CA LYS A 129 -4.58 -8.43 -19.24
C LYS A 129 -4.82 -9.87 -18.80
N LEU A 130 -5.42 -10.65 -19.70
CA LEU A 130 -5.43 -12.09 -19.54
C LEU A 130 -3.97 -12.56 -19.43
N PRO A 131 -3.64 -13.50 -18.53
CA PRO A 131 -2.31 -14.07 -18.47
C PRO A 131 -1.97 -14.68 -19.84
N THR A 132 -0.96 -14.15 -20.52
CA THR A 132 -0.42 -14.69 -21.79
C THR A 132 0.42 -15.95 -21.55
N THR A 133 0.39 -16.53 -20.35
CA THR A 133 1.07 -17.76 -19.96
C THR A 133 0.64 -19.00 -20.77
N LYS A 134 -0.34 -18.85 -21.67
CA LYS A 134 -0.75 -19.85 -22.68
C LYS A 134 -0.16 -19.62 -24.08
N LEU A 135 0.61 -18.55 -24.30
CA LEU A 135 1.22 -18.19 -25.59
C LEU A 135 2.72 -18.54 -25.68
N THR A 136 3.30 -19.17 -24.66
CA THR A 136 4.68 -19.65 -24.76
C THR A 136 4.75 -20.81 -25.77
N PRO A 137 5.76 -20.87 -26.66
CA PRO A 137 5.85 -21.90 -27.69
C PRO A 137 5.88 -23.31 -27.09
N THR A 138 6.44 -23.46 -25.90
CA THR A 138 6.46 -24.70 -25.10
C THR A 138 5.08 -25.21 -24.67
N LYS A 139 4.05 -24.36 -24.65
CA LYS A 139 2.65 -24.76 -24.41
C LYS A 139 1.82 -24.85 -25.70
N LEU A 140 2.28 -24.26 -26.80
CA LEU A 140 1.68 -24.44 -28.14
C LEU A 140 2.03 -25.80 -28.75
N THR A 141 3.20 -26.36 -28.43
CA THR A 141 3.70 -27.63 -29.01
C THR A 141 3.42 -28.90 -28.20
N GLN A 142 2.60 -28.84 -27.14
CA GLN A 142 2.13 -30.04 -26.43
C GLN A 142 0.69 -30.41 -26.77
N GLN A 143 0.35 -30.53 -28.06
CA GLN A 143 -0.59 -31.58 -28.44
C GLN A 143 0.20 -32.88 -28.54
N LYS A 144 0.48 -33.48 -27.37
CA LYS A 144 0.85 -34.90 -27.33
C LYS A 144 -0.20 -35.67 -28.14
N LYS A 145 0.26 -36.54 -29.05
CA LYS A 145 -0.55 -37.42 -29.91
C LYS A 145 -1.92 -37.66 -29.30
N VAL A 146 -2.97 -37.16 -29.96
CA VAL A 146 -4.36 -37.44 -29.59
C VAL A 146 -4.54 -38.95 -29.77
N TYR A 147 -4.35 -39.72 -28.70
CA TYR A 147 -4.85 -41.08 -28.66
C TYR A 147 -6.36 -40.97 -28.83
N LYS A 148 -6.87 -41.46 -29.96
CA LYS A 148 -8.30 -41.45 -30.25
C LYS A 148 -8.98 -42.21 -29.10
N ARG A 149 -9.80 -41.52 -28.32
CA ARG A 149 -10.48 -42.11 -27.16
C ARG A 149 -11.45 -43.16 -27.69
N LEU A 150 -11.14 -44.43 -27.49
CA LEU A 150 -12.03 -45.54 -27.83
C LEU A 150 -13.28 -45.45 -26.96
N THR A 151 -14.44 -45.57 -27.61
CA THR A 151 -15.72 -45.70 -26.91
C THR A 151 -15.78 -47.00 -26.11
N ASP A 152 -16.61 -47.06 -25.09
CA ASP A 152 -16.67 -48.24 -24.20
C ASP A 152 -17.08 -49.52 -24.95
N THR A 153 -17.88 -49.39 -26.00
CA THR A 153 -18.25 -50.47 -26.90
C THR A 153 -17.05 -51.00 -27.69
N GLU A 154 -16.23 -50.11 -28.26
CA GLU A 154 -15.02 -50.47 -28.99
C GLU A 154 -13.99 -51.14 -28.06
N ARG A 155 -13.85 -50.64 -26.84
CA ARG A 155 -12.96 -51.20 -25.81
C ARG A 155 -13.38 -52.62 -25.40
N LEU A 156 -14.68 -52.86 -25.21
CA LEU A 156 -15.22 -54.19 -24.88
C LEU A 156 -15.05 -55.18 -26.04
N ALA A 157 -15.24 -54.74 -27.29
CA ALA A 157 -15.05 -55.58 -28.47
C ALA A 157 -13.58 -56.03 -28.62
N GLU A 158 -12.62 -55.17 -28.29
CA GLU A 158 -11.19 -55.48 -28.33
C GLU A 158 -10.81 -56.53 -27.26
N ILE A 159 -11.33 -56.37 -26.03
CA ILE A 159 -11.14 -57.35 -24.95
C ILE A 159 -11.70 -58.72 -25.32
N LEU A 160 -12.86 -58.76 -25.97
CA LEU A 160 -13.48 -60.01 -26.43
C LEU A 160 -12.72 -60.65 -27.60
N LYS A 161 -12.13 -59.86 -28.50
CA LYS A 161 -11.23 -60.36 -29.57
C LYS A 161 -9.96 -60.98 -29.00
N LEU A 162 -9.35 -60.37 -28.01
CA LEU A 162 -8.14 -60.88 -27.34
C LEU A 162 -8.38 -62.19 -26.59
N LYS A 163 -9.58 -62.40 -26.04
CA LYS A 163 -9.97 -63.67 -25.39
C LYS A 163 -10.28 -64.81 -26.37
N LYS A 164 -10.42 -64.53 -27.66
CA LYS A 164 -10.82 -65.52 -28.68
C LYS A 164 -9.66 -66.26 -29.34
N TYR A 165 -8.42 -65.88 -29.01
CA TYR A 165 -7.21 -66.61 -29.42
C TYR A 165 -6.51 -67.13 -28.15
N PRO A 166 -6.68 -68.42 -27.79
CA PRO A 166 -5.82 -69.08 -26.82
C PRO A 166 -4.40 -69.28 -27.37
#